data_AF-B6AFH2-F1
#
_entry.id   AF-B6AFH2-F1
#
_cell.length_a   1.000
_cell.length_b   1.000
_cell.length_c   1.000
_cell.angle_alpha   90.00
_cell.angle_beta   90.00
_cell.angle_gamma   90.00
#
_symmetry.space_group_name_H-M   'P 1'
#
loop_
_entity.id
_entity.type
_entity.pdbx_description
1 polymer ?
#
loop_
_entity_poly.entity_id
_entity_poly.type
_entity_poly.pdbx_seq_one_letter_code
_entity_poly.pdbx_strand_id
1 'polypeptide(L)'
;MSTKNPLLSSAACLVKGAICYLLKIDHSKTTRSISFKENVVSMSIGPLNGKKFDEVYLEDLCNILHSKIIENLPFYVFEMHRSEAEALYKEAYLDYKTIPSEIQILRLVILPSWYINANCNPVLRDTSSIGRIDVISALVDPSNDTLELEFSVYNPKYMNSSGEFIIDDTLLATEYKLEDLASNRFTPPPLSDILSLTQECDIEASSIVDPWSVKTQDLSGIDYNKLIQQFGCKHITDDLIAKIEKITNKKAHHFLRRKIFLSHRDLDQVLNAYEAGKLFYLYTGRGPSSEALHIGHLIPLLFTKYLQDVFKVPLVIQLTDDEKFLFKEDLSLENAHKYAYENAKDIIACGFDPELTFIFTNLDYIKTLYPEILKIQKKFSCSQSRSIFGFTNSDNVGKYSFPAVQAAPSFSSAFPTIFGGRTDIWCLSPHAIDQDPYFRMMRDIGPRLGYLKPASIHSKFIPSLQGQQMKMSGSIINSSIFVTDDEDTIKMKIMKYAFSGGRATESEQRKLGADLSVDVPWQYLQFLIEDDALLEDIGRKYSSGEMLSGEIKMILVEELVKMTKTHQQNRANVSDEVLKYFMNPDRESFKKYMSQLC
;
A
#
# COMPACT_ATOMS: atom_id res chain seq x y z
N MET A 1 -24.87 19.45 -31.87
CA MET A 1 -24.39 18.08 -31.55
C MET A 1 -25.62 17.21 -31.40
N SER A 2 -25.69 16.00 -31.97
CA SER A 2 -26.70 15.03 -31.54
C SER A 2 -26.03 13.79 -30.98
N THR A 3 -25.89 13.77 -29.67
CA THR A 3 -26.12 12.54 -28.94
C THR A 3 -27.02 12.87 -27.75
N LYS A 4 -28.23 12.34 -27.77
CA LYS A 4 -29.09 12.27 -26.57
C LYS A 4 -28.87 10.94 -25.84
N ASN A 5 -27.70 10.30 -26.04
CA ASN A 5 -27.35 9.03 -25.44
C ASN A 5 -26.42 9.28 -24.23
N PRO A 6 -26.94 9.12 -23.00
CA PRO A 6 -26.19 9.28 -21.76
C PRO A 6 -24.96 8.39 -21.66
N LEU A 7 -25.03 7.16 -22.17
CA LEU A 7 -23.96 6.19 -22.05
C LEU A 7 -22.75 6.60 -22.88
N LEU A 8 -22.95 6.99 -24.14
CA LEU A 8 -21.85 7.50 -24.99
C LEU A 8 -21.27 8.82 -24.47
N SER A 9 -22.13 9.70 -23.95
CA SER A 9 -21.72 10.99 -23.37
C SER A 9 -20.88 10.79 -22.10
N SER A 10 -21.24 9.81 -21.27
CA SER A 10 -20.49 9.46 -20.06
C SER A 10 -19.15 8.82 -20.38
N ALA A 11 -19.12 7.91 -21.37
CA ALA A 11 -17.89 7.31 -21.86
C ALA A 11 -16.91 8.36 -22.39
N ALA A 12 -17.40 9.34 -23.17
CA ALA A 12 -16.59 10.46 -23.63
C ALA A 12 -15.98 11.29 -22.48
N CYS A 13 -16.71 11.49 -21.39
CA CYS A 13 -16.18 12.18 -20.20
C CYS A 13 -15.02 11.40 -19.56
N LEU A 14 -15.16 10.07 -19.41
CA LEU A 14 -14.08 9.22 -18.89
C LEU A 14 -12.84 9.27 -19.78
N VAL A 15 -13.03 9.11 -21.09
CA VAL A 15 -11.96 9.05 -22.08
C VAL A 15 -11.21 10.36 -22.17
N LYS A 16 -11.90 11.50 -22.19
CA LYS A 16 -11.24 12.82 -22.14
C LYS A 16 -10.39 12.94 -20.86
N GLY A 17 -10.98 12.64 -19.70
CA GLY A 17 -10.27 12.69 -18.43
C GLY A 17 -9.02 11.81 -18.41
N ALA A 18 -9.12 10.59 -18.95
CA ALA A 18 -8.01 9.65 -19.06
C ALA A 18 -6.89 10.17 -19.95
N ILE A 19 -7.20 10.77 -21.10
CA ILE A 19 -6.18 11.32 -22.00
C ILE A 19 -5.49 12.54 -21.40
N CYS A 20 -6.26 13.47 -20.82
CA CYS A 20 -5.70 14.63 -20.13
C CYS A 20 -4.76 14.19 -18.98
N TYR A 21 -5.18 13.17 -18.23
CA TYR A 21 -4.37 12.57 -17.17
C TYR A 21 -3.08 11.93 -17.71
N LEU A 22 -3.19 11.05 -18.72
CA LEU A 22 -2.06 10.31 -19.28
C LEU A 22 -1.01 11.21 -19.92
N LEU A 23 -1.46 12.17 -20.73
CA LEU A 23 -0.58 13.06 -21.45
C LEU A 23 -0.11 14.24 -20.61
N LYS A 24 -0.65 14.38 -19.38
CA LYS A 24 -0.40 15.51 -18.48
C LYS A 24 -0.64 16.85 -19.19
N ILE A 25 -1.76 16.91 -19.93
CA ILE A 25 -2.22 18.12 -20.61
C ILE A 25 -3.43 18.69 -19.86
N ASP A 26 -3.70 19.98 -20.04
CA ASP A 26 -4.81 20.64 -19.35
C ASP A 26 -6.16 19.96 -19.68
N HIS A 27 -7.08 19.94 -18.72
CA HIS A 27 -8.46 19.53 -18.97
C HIS A 27 -9.24 20.63 -19.72
N SER A 28 -8.81 21.88 -19.58
CA SER A 28 -9.42 23.03 -20.25
C SER A 28 -9.00 23.12 -21.72
N LYS A 29 -9.93 23.54 -22.57
CA LYS A 29 -9.69 23.89 -23.98
C LYS A 29 -9.06 22.79 -24.85
N THR A 30 -9.21 21.52 -24.47
CA THR A 30 -8.56 20.39 -25.16
C THR A 30 -9.43 19.62 -26.16
N THR A 31 -10.76 19.58 -26.02
CA THR A 31 -11.59 18.87 -27.01
C THR A 31 -11.79 19.74 -28.25
N ARG A 32 -11.22 19.34 -29.39
CA ARG A 32 -11.34 20.04 -30.69
C ARG A 32 -12.64 19.70 -31.41
N SER A 33 -12.95 18.41 -31.46
CA SER A 33 -14.18 17.88 -32.02
C SER A 33 -14.56 16.58 -31.34
N ILE A 34 -15.86 16.32 -31.31
CA ILE A 34 -16.43 15.05 -30.87
C ILE A 34 -17.65 14.74 -31.73
N SER A 35 -17.76 13.49 -32.17
CA SER A 35 -18.89 12.98 -32.96
C SER A 35 -19.30 11.60 -32.47
N PHE A 36 -20.58 11.30 -32.64
CA PHE A 36 -21.20 10.06 -32.16
C PHE A 36 -21.89 9.39 -33.34
N LYS A 37 -21.62 8.10 -33.54
CA LYS A 37 -22.25 7.29 -34.59
C LYS A 37 -22.51 5.89 -34.02
N GLU A 38 -23.78 5.50 -33.95
CA GLU A 38 -24.19 4.21 -33.37
C GLU A 38 -23.63 4.01 -31.95
N ASN A 39 -22.75 3.04 -31.73
CA ASN A 39 -22.05 2.79 -30.46
C ASN A 39 -20.61 3.30 -30.43
N VAL A 40 -20.19 4.06 -31.45
CA VAL A 40 -18.83 4.57 -31.62
C VAL A 40 -18.78 6.08 -31.36
N VAL A 41 -17.71 6.49 -30.68
CA VAL A 41 -17.37 7.89 -30.41
C VAL A 41 -16.03 8.19 -31.06
N SER A 42 -15.99 9.26 -31.85
CA SER A 42 -14.75 9.80 -32.42
C SER A 42 -14.48 11.15 -31.77
N MET A 43 -13.27 11.35 -31.26
CA MET A 43 -12.87 12.59 -30.59
C MET A 43 -11.45 13.01 -30.97
N SER A 44 -11.26 14.33 -31.10
CA SER A 44 -9.98 14.97 -31.34
C SER A 44 -9.58 15.77 -30.11
N ILE A 45 -8.45 15.43 -29.49
CA ILE A 45 -7.95 16.08 -28.26
C ILE A 45 -6.61 16.75 -28.53
N GLY A 46 -6.50 18.05 -28.24
CA GLY A 46 -5.25 18.80 -28.30
C GLY A 46 -5.42 20.27 -27.90
N PRO A 47 -4.35 21.03 -27.71
CA PRO A 47 -2.99 20.74 -28.16
C PRO A 47 -2.27 19.67 -27.32
N LEU A 48 -1.48 18.82 -27.95
CA LEU A 48 -0.63 17.84 -27.27
C LEU A 48 0.66 18.49 -26.73
N ASN A 49 1.05 19.66 -27.23
CA ASN A 49 2.24 20.40 -26.76
C ASN A 49 3.52 19.55 -26.77
N GLY A 50 3.71 18.73 -27.82
CA GLY A 50 4.89 17.87 -27.97
C GLY A 50 4.86 16.57 -27.16
N LYS A 51 3.75 16.25 -26.49
CA LYS A 51 3.54 14.93 -25.87
C LYS A 51 3.34 13.86 -26.93
N LYS A 52 4.03 12.73 -26.77
CA LYS A 52 3.88 11.57 -27.66
C LYS A 52 2.77 10.66 -27.11
N PHE A 53 2.12 9.95 -28.02
CA PHE A 53 1.19 8.87 -27.71
C PHE A 53 1.61 7.66 -28.54
N ASP A 54 1.94 6.56 -27.86
CA ASP A 54 2.42 5.32 -28.47
C ASP A 54 1.60 4.11 -27.96
N GLU A 55 2.01 2.90 -28.32
CA GLU A 55 1.30 1.67 -27.93
C GLU A 55 1.24 1.47 -26.40
N VAL A 56 2.23 1.96 -25.65
CA VAL A 56 2.23 1.88 -24.18
C VAL A 56 1.14 2.79 -23.60
N TYR A 57 1.03 4.03 -24.10
CA TYR A 57 -0.04 4.94 -23.70
C TYR A 57 -1.44 4.42 -24.06
N LEU A 58 -1.56 3.65 -25.14
CA LEU A 58 -2.82 3.02 -25.52
C LEU A 58 -3.23 1.92 -24.53
N GLU A 59 -2.28 1.09 -24.08
CA GLU A 59 -2.53 0.08 -23.06
C GLU A 59 -2.90 0.73 -21.71
N ASP A 60 -2.17 1.76 -21.31
CA ASP A 60 -2.46 2.54 -20.11
C ASP A 60 -3.84 3.21 -20.17
N LEU A 61 -4.23 3.73 -21.33
CA LEU A 61 -5.55 4.30 -21.56
C LEU A 61 -6.65 3.26 -21.32
N CYS A 62 -6.52 2.07 -21.91
CA CYS A 62 -7.47 0.98 -21.69
C CYS A 62 -7.55 0.57 -20.22
N ASN A 63 -6.41 0.45 -19.53
CA ASN A 63 -6.34 0.10 -18.11
C ASN A 63 -7.01 1.14 -17.20
N ILE A 64 -6.75 2.42 -17.45
CA ILE A 64 -7.36 3.53 -16.71
C ILE A 64 -8.87 3.54 -16.89
N LEU A 65 -9.35 3.38 -18.13
CA LEU A 65 -10.78 3.36 -18.42
C LEU A 65 -11.47 2.22 -17.69
N HIS A 66 -10.90 1.02 -17.73
CA HIS A 66 -11.41 -0.14 -17.00
C HIS A 66 -11.45 0.11 -15.48
N SER A 67 -10.36 0.65 -14.91
CA SER A 67 -10.29 0.98 -13.48
C SER A 67 -11.36 1.99 -13.07
N LYS A 68 -11.56 3.05 -13.86
CA LYS A 68 -12.52 4.13 -13.56
C LYS A 68 -13.97 3.69 -13.67
N ILE A 69 -14.26 2.70 -14.50
CA ILE A 69 -15.59 2.06 -14.58
C ILE A 69 -15.85 1.23 -13.31
N ILE A 70 -14.86 0.47 -12.84
CA ILE A 70 -14.98 -0.36 -11.62
C ILE A 70 -15.10 0.50 -10.36
N GLU A 71 -14.48 1.68 -10.32
CA GLU A 71 -14.50 2.59 -9.18
C GLU A 71 -15.92 3.11 -8.85
N ASN A 72 -16.87 2.99 -9.78
CA ASN A 72 -18.28 3.37 -9.57
C ASN A 72 -18.44 4.82 -9.06
N LEU A 73 -17.78 5.76 -9.74
CA LEU A 73 -17.82 7.17 -9.37
C LEU A 73 -19.14 7.82 -9.82
N PRO A 74 -19.75 8.69 -9.01
CA PRO A 74 -20.96 9.40 -9.40
C PRO A 74 -20.66 10.59 -10.32
N PHE A 75 -21.51 10.83 -11.32
CA PHE A 75 -21.54 12.08 -12.07
C PHE A 75 -22.41 13.11 -11.34
N TYR A 76 -21.84 14.29 -11.10
CA TYR A 76 -22.57 15.44 -10.59
C TYR A 76 -22.94 16.37 -11.74
N VAL A 77 -24.23 16.69 -11.86
CA VAL A 77 -24.74 17.57 -12.91
C VAL A 77 -25.55 18.69 -12.28
N PHE A 78 -25.22 19.92 -12.63
CA PHE A 78 -25.95 21.08 -12.10
C PHE A 78 -25.93 22.28 -13.04
N GLU A 79 -26.92 23.13 -12.88
CA GLU A 79 -27.00 24.43 -13.54
C GLU A 79 -26.35 25.52 -12.67
N MET A 80 -25.62 26.43 -13.31
CA MET A 80 -24.95 27.54 -12.65
C MET A 80 -24.90 28.77 -13.55
N HIS A 81 -24.97 29.97 -12.97
CA HIS A 81 -24.75 31.20 -13.72
C HIS A 81 -23.32 31.26 -14.25
N ARG A 82 -23.13 31.73 -15.49
CA ARG A 82 -21.81 31.82 -16.13
C ARG A 82 -20.79 32.56 -15.27
N SER A 83 -21.18 33.68 -14.68
CA SER A 83 -20.34 34.47 -13.78
C SER A 83 -19.87 33.69 -12.53
N GLU A 84 -20.72 32.81 -11.99
CA GLU A 84 -20.38 31.96 -10.85
C GLU A 84 -19.46 30.81 -11.26
N ALA A 85 -19.70 30.20 -12.42
CA ALA A 85 -18.84 29.17 -12.97
C ALA A 85 -17.43 29.70 -13.27
N GLU A 86 -17.33 30.92 -13.82
CA GLU A 86 -16.07 31.62 -14.03
C GLU A 86 -15.34 31.91 -12.71
N ALA A 87 -16.07 32.28 -11.65
CA ALA A 87 -15.49 32.51 -10.33
C ALA A 87 -14.97 31.22 -9.66
N LEU A 88 -15.74 30.12 -9.74
CA LEU A 88 -15.42 28.86 -9.05
C LEU A 88 -14.44 27.98 -9.83
N TYR A 89 -14.59 27.91 -11.15
CA TYR A 89 -13.88 26.94 -11.99
C TYR A 89 -12.96 27.59 -13.02
N LYS A 90 -12.92 28.93 -13.10
CA LYS A 90 -12.10 29.69 -14.06
C LYS A 90 -12.40 29.22 -15.49
N GLU A 91 -11.40 28.68 -16.18
CA GLU A 91 -11.54 28.16 -17.54
C GLU A 91 -11.69 26.62 -17.60
N ALA A 92 -11.64 25.92 -16.45
CA ALA A 92 -11.54 24.45 -16.41
C ALA A 92 -12.71 23.73 -17.09
N TYR A 93 -13.90 24.33 -17.09
CA TYR A 93 -15.10 23.74 -17.70
C TYR A 93 -15.20 23.97 -19.22
N LEU A 94 -14.31 24.77 -19.81
CA LEU A 94 -14.36 25.12 -21.23
C LEU A 94 -13.67 24.07 -22.09
N ASP A 95 -14.22 23.84 -23.28
CA ASP A 95 -13.54 23.16 -24.38
C ASP A 95 -12.97 24.15 -25.39
N TYR A 96 -12.28 23.64 -26.42
CA TYR A 96 -11.63 24.48 -27.42
C TYR A 96 -12.63 25.43 -28.12
N LYS A 97 -13.84 24.94 -28.38
CA LYS A 97 -14.95 25.77 -28.85
C LYS A 97 -15.55 26.52 -27.66
N THR A 98 -15.38 27.83 -27.66
CA THR A 98 -15.91 28.71 -26.61
C THR A 98 -17.43 28.76 -26.63
N ILE A 99 -18.02 28.86 -25.44
CA ILE A 99 -19.48 29.02 -25.26
C ILE A 99 -19.88 30.44 -25.64
N PRO A 100 -20.86 30.64 -26.56
CA PRO A 100 -21.32 31.97 -26.96
C PRO A 100 -21.72 32.84 -25.76
N SER A 101 -21.40 34.14 -25.81
CA SER A 101 -21.60 35.08 -24.69
C SER A 101 -23.06 35.25 -24.27
N GLU A 102 -24.00 34.98 -25.17
CA GLU A 102 -25.44 35.03 -24.92
C GLU A 102 -25.94 33.93 -23.98
N ILE A 103 -25.18 32.84 -23.79
CA ILE A 103 -25.53 31.77 -22.86
C ILE A 103 -25.05 32.16 -21.46
N GLN A 104 -26.02 32.43 -20.58
CA GLN A 104 -25.80 32.91 -19.21
C GLN A 104 -26.00 31.84 -18.14
N ILE A 105 -26.66 30.73 -18.47
CA ILE A 105 -26.86 29.57 -17.59
C ILE A 105 -26.13 28.40 -18.22
N LEU A 106 -25.20 27.82 -17.47
CA LEU A 106 -24.37 26.70 -17.89
C LEU A 106 -24.82 25.41 -17.20
N ARG A 107 -24.87 24.32 -17.96
CA ARG A 107 -25.00 22.96 -17.42
C ARG A 107 -23.62 22.36 -17.28
N LEU A 108 -23.16 22.17 -16.04
CA LEU A 108 -21.84 21.61 -15.74
C LEU A 108 -21.98 20.12 -15.41
N VAL A 109 -21.10 19.33 -16.00
CA VAL A 109 -20.95 17.90 -15.71
C VAL A 109 -19.59 17.71 -15.04
N ILE A 110 -19.61 17.08 -13.88
CA ILE A 110 -18.44 16.82 -13.06
C ILE A 110 -18.32 15.33 -12.77
N LEU A 111 -17.12 14.80 -12.97
CA LEU A 111 -16.70 13.54 -12.39
C LEU A 111 -15.55 13.85 -11.42
N PRO A 112 -15.70 13.57 -10.10
CA PRO A 112 -14.71 13.95 -9.09
C PRO A 112 -13.30 13.46 -9.41
N SER A 113 -12.32 14.31 -9.14
CA SER A 113 -10.89 14.04 -9.40
C SER A 113 -10.57 13.59 -10.84
N TRP A 114 -11.43 13.89 -11.82
CA TRP A 114 -11.31 13.35 -13.17
C TRP A 114 -11.71 14.29 -14.31
N TYR A 115 -12.86 14.96 -14.20
CA TYR A 115 -13.45 15.66 -15.34
C TYR A 115 -14.38 16.79 -14.91
N ILE A 116 -14.30 17.91 -15.64
CA ILE A 116 -15.31 18.97 -15.62
C ILE A 116 -15.49 19.54 -17.03
N ASN A 117 -16.75 19.79 -17.41
CA ASN A 117 -17.07 20.43 -18.68
C ASN A 117 -18.49 21.01 -18.68
N ALA A 118 -18.68 22.10 -19.43
CA ALA A 118 -20.01 22.57 -19.80
C ALA A 118 -20.57 21.72 -20.95
N ASN A 119 -21.52 20.84 -20.63
CA ASN A 119 -22.02 19.82 -21.55
C ASN A 119 -23.55 19.81 -21.58
N CYS A 120 -24.13 19.90 -22.77
CA CYS A 120 -25.58 19.86 -22.99
C CYS A 120 -26.17 18.45 -23.06
N ASN A 121 -25.34 17.41 -23.18
CA ASN A 121 -25.78 16.04 -23.32
C ASN A 121 -26.02 15.41 -21.93
N PRO A 122 -27.07 14.58 -21.78
CA PRO A 122 -27.28 13.84 -20.54
C PRO A 122 -26.12 12.88 -20.26
N VAL A 123 -25.90 12.53 -18.99
CA VAL A 123 -24.89 11.55 -18.57
C VAL A 123 -25.51 10.56 -17.60
N LEU A 124 -24.89 9.40 -17.47
CA LEU A 124 -25.26 8.36 -16.54
C LEU A 124 -25.02 8.82 -15.11
N ARG A 125 -25.71 8.21 -14.15
CA ARG A 125 -25.55 8.49 -12.72
C ARG A 125 -24.16 8.14 -12.22
N ASP A 126 -23.59 7.07 -12.72
CA ASP A 126 -22.32 6.52 -12.25
C ASP A 126 -21.52 5.87 -13.39
N THR A 127 -20.21 5.71 -13.18
CA THR A 127 -19.30 5.14 -14.18
C THR A 127 -19.51 3.64 -14.41
N SER A 128 -20.04 2.92 -13.42
CA SER A 128 -20.25 1.47 -13.52
C SER A 128 -21.28 1.09 -14.59
N SER A 129 -22.22 1.99 -14.85
CA SER A 129 -23.29 1.81 -15.84
C SER A 129 -22.82 1.95 -17.30
N ILE A 130 -21.57 2.37 -17.54
CA ILE A 130 -21.00 2.54 -18.89
C ILE A 130 -20.76 1.19 -19.59
N GLY A 131 -20.37 0.16 -18.83
CA GLY A 131 -20.02 -1.16 -19.38
C GLY A 131 -18.56 -1.24 -19.80
N ARG A 132 -18.28 -1.57 -21.06
CA ARG A 132 -16.93 -1.70 -21.61
C ARG A 132 -16.68 -0.63 -22.67
N ILE A 133 -15.49 -0.04 -22.64
CA ILE A 133 -14.99 0.88 -23.67
C ILE A 133 -13.84 0.18 -24.40
N ASP A 134 -13.96 0.04 -25.71
CA ASP A 134 -12.92 -0.55 -26.56
C ASP A 134 -12.38 0.51 -27.51
N VAL A 135 -11.11 0.88 -27.33
CA VAL A 135 -10.43 1.82 -28.24
C VAL A 135 -10.19 1.14 -29.58
N ILE A 136 -10.76 1.70 -30.65
CA ILE A 136 -10.64 1.21 -32.03
C ILE A 136 -9.35 1.76 -32.66
N SER A 137 -9.09 3.05 -32.49
CA SER A 137 -7.88 3.70 -33.00
C SER A 137 -7.49 4.89 -32.15
N ALA A 138 -6.18 5.12 -32.00
CA ALA A 138 -5.60 6.28 -31.36
C ALA A 138 -4.39 6.73 -32.18
N LEU A 139 -4.49 7.84 -32.90
CA LEU A 139 -3.47 8.32 -33.83
C LEU A 139 -3.13 9.77 -33.54
N VAL A 140 -1.84 10.07 -33.39
CA VAL A 140 -1.36 11.45 -33.31
C VAL A 140 -1.41 12.06 -34.71
N ASP A 141 -2.05 13.22 -34.86
CA ASP A 141 -1.96 14.09 -36.03
C ASP A 141 -0.97 15.23 -35.73
N PRO A 142 0.28 15.14 -36.22
CA PRO A 142 1.30 16.16 -35.97
C PRO A 142 0.96 17.52 -36.62
N SER A 143 0.09 17.54 -37.65
CA SER A 143 -0.25 18.76 -38.38
C SER A 143 -1.17 19.66 -37.57
N ASN A 144 -2.05 19.05 -36.78
CA ASN A 144 -3.03 19.75 -35.94
C ASN A 144 -2.65 19.76 -34.45
N ASP A 145 -1.55 19.08 -34.07
CA ASP A 145 -1.12 18.86 -32.68
C ASP A 145 -2.24 18.21 -31.84
N THR A 146 -2.88 17.18 -32.41
CA THR A 146 -4.03 16.47 -31.79
C THR A 146 -3.81 14.96 -31.73
N LEU A 147 -4.49 14.33 -30.77
CA LEU A 147 -4.73 12.90 -30.72
C LEU A 147 -6.15 12.64 -31.26
N GLU A 148 -6.23 11.92 -32.37
CA GLU A 148 -7.46 11.44 -32.99
C GLU A 148 -7.78 10.05 -32.44
N LEU A 149 -8.89 9.95 -31.70
CA LEU A 149 -9.30 8.75 -31.01
C LEU A 149 -10.68 8.30 -31.49
N GLU A 150 -10.83 7.01 -31.76
CA GLU A 150 -12.10 6.35 -32.01
C GLU A 150 -12.26 5.18 -31.03
N PHE A 151 -13.40 5.08 -30.36
CA PHE A 151 -13.70 3.99 -29.43
C PHE A 151 -15.16 3.58 -29.51
N SER A 152 -15.43 2.30 -29.25
CA SER A 152 -16.78 1.78 -29.11
C SER A 152 -17.15 1.57 -27.65
N VAL A 153 -18.44 1.67 -27.35
CA VAL A 153 -18.97 1.35 -26.02
C VAL A 153 -19.91 0.16 -26.14
N TYR A 154 -19.75 -0.79 -25.23
CA TYR A 154 -20.54 -2.01 -25.16
C TYR A 154 -21.06 -2.25 -23.75
N ASN A 155 -22.38 -2.34 -23.61
CA ASN A 155 -22.98 -2.77 -22.35
C ASN A 155 -24.15 -3.72 -22.63
N PRO A 156 -23.98 -5.04 -22.43
CA PRO A 156 -25.00 -6.03 -22.79
C PRO A 156 -26.29 -5.87 -21.96
N LYS A 157 -26.21 -5.23 -20.79
CA LYS A 157 -27.37 -4.95 -19.94
C LYS A 157 -28.29 -3.88 -20.55
N TYR A 158 -27.72 -2.97 -21.33
CA TYR A 158 -28.41 -1.80 -21.86
C TYR A 158 -28.37 -1.76 -23.39
N MET A 159 -28.17 -2.90 -24.04
CA MET A 159 -28.21 -3.04 -25.49
C MET A 159 -29.26 -4.07 -25.91
N ASN A 160 -30.05 -3.75 -26.93
CA ASN A 160 -31.00 -4.69 -27.53
C ASN A 160 -30.29 -5.64 -28.53
N SER A 161 -31.03 -6.63 -29.05
CA SER A 161 -30.51 -7.61 -30.01
C SER A 161 -30.08 -7.00 -31.35
N SER A 162 -30.48 -5.76 -31.65
CA SER A 162 -30.04 -4.96 -32.80
C SER A 162 -28.87 -4.02 -32.48
N GLY A 163 -28.32 -4.05 -31.26
CA GLY A 163 -27.17 -3.24 -30.85
C GLY A 163 -27.49 -1.80 -30.44
N GLU A 164 -28.76 -1.43 -30.34
CA GLU A 164 -29.19 -0.10 -29.89
C GLU A 164 -29.29 -0.04 -28.37
N PHE A 165 -28.97 1.12 -27.80
CA PHE A 165 -29.00 1.31 -26.36
C PHE A 165 -30.42 1.50 -25.82
N ILE A 166 -30.79 0.74 -24.79
CA ILE A 166 -32.01 0.91 -23.99
C ILE A 166 -31.62 1.65 -22.71
N ILE A 167 -32.01 2.92 -22.62
CA ILE A 167 -31.69 3.78 -21.48
C ILE A 167 -32.99 4.28 -20.87
N ASP A 168 -33.13 4.10 -19.56
CA ASP A 168 -34.24 4.64 -18.76
C ASP A 168 -33.77 5.80 -17.87
N ASP A 169 -34.73 6.56 -17.33
CA ASP A 169 -34.46 7.73 -16.49
C ASP A 169 -33.75 7.39 -15.17
N THR A 170 -33.80 6.12 -14.72
CA THR A 170 -33.13 5.69 -13.47
C THR A 170 -31.61 5.58 -13.61
N LEU A 171 -31.13 5.54 -14.85
CA LEU A 171 -29.70 5.53 -15.18
C LEU A 171 -29.11 6.93 -15.29
N LEU A 172 -29.93 7.98 -15.32
CA LEU A 172 -29.46 9.35 -15.49
C LEU A 172 -28.92 9.93 -14.18
N ALA A 173 -27.88 10.76 -14.28
CA ALA A 173 -27.44 11.57 -13.16
C ALA A 173 -28.55 12.54 -12.73
N THR A 174 -28.65 12.77 -11.42
CA THR A 174 -29.52 13.81 -10.88
C THR A 174 -29.02 15.18 -11.35
N GLU A 175 -29.93 15.97 -11.92
CA GLU A 175 -29.64 17.36 -12.31
C GLU A 175 -30.13 18.33 -11.24
N TYR A 176 -29.21 19.07 -10.63
CA TYR A 176 -29.54 20.12 -9.67
C TYR A 176 -29.74 21.45 -10.40
N LYS A 177 -30.88 22.10 -10.19
CA LYS A 177 -31.22 23.39 -10.82
C LYS A 177 -30.68 24.57 -10.00
N LEU A 178 -30.71 25.78 -10.57
CA LEU A 178 -30.23 27.00 -9.88
C LEU A 178 -30.86 27.21 -8.49
N GLU A 179 -32.13 26.86 -8.35
CA GLU A 179 -32.88 26.92 -7.09
C GLU A 179 -32.36 25.92 -6.03
N ASP A 180 -31.76 24.80 -6.43
CA ASP A 180 -31.12 23.85 -5.51
C ASP A 180 -29.80 24.37 -4.95
N LEU A 181 -29.05 25.14 -5.75
CA LEU A 181 -27.85 25.84 -5.29
C LEU A 181 -28.23 26.99 -4.35
N ALA A 182 -29.23 27.80 -4.74
CA ALA A 182 -29.70 28.93 -3.94
C ALA A 182 -30.27 28.50 -2.56
N SER A 183 -30.82 27.28 -2.49
CA SER A 183 -31.35 26.70 -1.25
C SER A 183 -30.34 25.84 -0.48
N ASN A 184 -29.06 25.79 -0.90
CA ASN A 184 -28.01 24.92 -0.36
C ASN A 184 -28.38 23.42 -0.32
N ARG A 185 -29.32 22.96 -1.17
CA ARG A 185 -29.65 21.54 -1.33
C ARG A 185 -28.55 20.78 -2.08
N PHE A 186 -27.76 21.49 -2.87
CA PHE A 186 -26.56 20.98 -3.51
C PHE A 186 -25.46 22.04 -3.43
N THR A 187 -24.27 21.64 -2.94
CA THR A 187 -23.09 22.51 -2.93
C THR A 187 -22.15 22.06 -4.05
N PRO A 188 -21.86 22.92 -5.05
CA PRO A 188 -20.93 22.60 -6.11
C PRO A 188 -19.55 22.21 -5.55
N PRO A 189 -18.95 21.09 -5.98
CA PRO A 189 -17.61 20.70 -5.53
C PRO A 189 -16.59 21.79 -5.88
N PRO A 190 -15.60 22.08 -5.01
CA PRO A 190 -14.54 23.04 -5.34
C PRO A 190 -13.60 22.46 -6.40
N LEU A 191 -12.94 23.34 -7.18
CA LEU A 191 -12.06 22.92 -8.28
C LEU A 191 -10.96 21.93 -7.86
N SER A 192 -10.46 22.04 -6.61
CA SER A 192 -9.46 21.11 -6.03
C SER A 192 -9.92 19.66 -5.94
N ASP A 193 -11.23 19.45 -5.79
CA ASP A 193 -11.82 18.11 -5.61
C ASP A 193 -12.22 17.51 -6.96
N ILE A 194 -12.22 18.34 -8.00
CA ILE A 194 -12.61 18.03 -9.38
C ILE A 194 -11.38 17.72 -10.22
N LEU A 195 -10.38 18.62 -10.20
CA LEU A 195 -9.12 18.48 -10.91
C LEU A 195 -8.01 18.60 -9.87
N SER A 196 -7.22 17.54 -9.68
CA SER A 196 -6.03 17.59 -8.85
C SER A 196 -4.97 18.47 -9.52
N LEU A 197 -5.04 19.78 -9.25
CA LEU A 197 -4.08 20.76 -9.74
C LEU A 197 -2.68 20.38 -9.23
N THR A 198 -1.80 20.02 -10.16
CA THR A 198 -0.36 19.80 -9.98
C THR A 198 0.02 18.71 -8.97
N GLN A 199 -0.09 17.45 -9.38
CA GLN A 199 0.88 16.44 -8.93
C GLN A 199 2.01 16.38 -9.97
N GLU A 200 3.17 16.96 -9.61
CA GLU A 200 4.44 16.35 -10.01
C GLU A 200 4.50 14.97 -9.34
N CYS A 201 3.89 13.99 -10.00
CA CYS A 201 4.24 12.60 -9.83
C CYS A 201 4.96 12.20 -11.11
N ASP A 202 6.25 11.91 -10.99
CA ASP A 202 7.00 11.15 -11.99
C ASP A 202 6.25 9.84 -12.24
N ILE A 203 5.55 9.76 -13.37
CA ILE A 203 4.99 8.49 -13.86
C ILE A 203 6.04 7.95 -14.82
N GLU A 204 7.09 7.39 -14.25
CA GLU A 204 7.52 6.08 -14.73
C GLU A 204 6.71 5.08 -13.91
N ALA A 205 6.17 4.02 -14.52
CA ALA A 205 5.51 2.91 -13.82
C ALA A 205 6.17 2.66 -12.45
N SER A 206 5.48 3.05 -11.37
CA SER A 206 5.99 2.94 -10.02
C SER A 206 4.93 2.33 -9.14
N SER A 207 5.28 1.20 -8.53
CA SER A 207 4.52 0.57 -7.46
C SER A 207 4.21 1.60 -6.37
N ILE A 208 2.96 1.70 -5.93
CA ILE A 208 2.58 2.48 -4.75
C ILE A 208 2.99 1.65 -3.53
N VAL A 209 3.89 2.19 -2.70
CA VAL A 209 4.34 1.56 -1.46
C VAL A 209 4.28 2.59 -0.34
N ASP A 210 3.29 2.48 0.52
CA ASP A 210 3.10 3.27 1.73
C ASP A 210 2.68 2.36 2.91
N PRO A 211 2.62 2.86 4.16
CA PRO A 211 2.30 2.03 5.32
C PRO A 211 0.93 1.33 5.29
N TRP A 212 0.01 1.80 4.43
CA TRP A 212 -1.36 1.30 4.31
C TRP A 212 -1.62 0.51 3.02
N SER A 213 -0.90 0.81 1.93
CA SER A 213 -1.14 0.26 0.60
C SER A 213 0.17 -0.12 -0.11
N VAL A 214 0.17 -1.34 -0.64
CA VAL A 214 1.19 -1.83 -1.56
C VAL A 214 0.49 -2.32 -2.82
N LYS A 215 0.68 -1.62 -3.95
CA LYS A 215 0.10 -1.98 -5.24
C LYS A 215 1.15 -1.89 -6.34
N THR A 216 1.30 -2.94 -7.12
CA THR A 216 2.14 -2.97 -8.32
C THR A 216 1.34 -3.58 -9.47
N GLN A 217 1.47 -2.99 -10.66
CA GLN A 217 0.83 -3.48 -11.88
C GLN A 217 1.64 -4.62 -12.53
N ASP A 218 2.91 -4.75 -12.15
CA ASP A 218 3.81 -5.79 -12.66
C ASP A 218 3.48 -7.16 -12.03
N LEU A 219 3.24 -8.15 -12.88
CA LEU A 219 3.01 -9.56 -12.48
C LEU A 219 4.22 -10.16 -11.74
N SER A 220 5.43 -9.64 -11.98
CA SER A 220 6.67 -10.01 -11.31
C SER A 220 6.86 -9.36 -9.93
N GLY A 221 5.90 -8.55 -9.48
CA GLY A 221 5.88 -7.96 -8.15
C GLY A 221 6.50 -6.57 -8.08
N ILE A 222 7.15 -6.26 -6.95
CA ILE A 222 7.72 -4.93 -6.68
C ILE A 222 9.19 -4.93 -7.08
N ASP A 223 9.59 -3.95 -7.90
CA ASP A 223 11.01 -3.67 -8.11
C ASP A 223 11.59 -3.00 -6.86
N TYR A 224 12.13 -3.84 -5.97
CA TYR A 224 12.74 -3.35 -4.75
C TYR A 224 14.02 -2.55 -4.99
N ASN A 225 14.74 -2.73 -6.11
CA ASN A 225 15.94 -1.93 -6.39
C ASN A 225 15.54 -0.48 -6.68
N LYS A 226 14.52 -0.28 -7.52
CA LYS A 226 13.93 1.04 -7.77
C LYS A 226 13.38 1.66 -6.48
N LEU A 227 12.67 0.88 -5.67
CA LEU A 227 12.13 1.35 -4.39
C LEU A 227 13.22 1.77 -3.39
N ILE A 228 14.32 1.02 -3.30
CA ILE A 228 15.48 1.36 -2.45
C ILE A 228 16.10 2.68 -2.88
N GLN A 229 16.24 2.90 -4.19
CA GLN A 229 16.76 4.17 -4.73
C GLN A 229 15.81 5.33 -4.43
N GLN A 230 14.50 5.17 -4.69
CA GLN A 230 13.49 6.19 -4.42
C GLN A 230 13.45 6.58 -2.94
N PHE A 231 13.56 5.61 -2.04
CA PHE A 231 13.54 5.87 -0.60
C PHE A 231 14.91 6.37 -0.11
N GLY A 232 15.98 6.24 -0.90
CA GLY A 232 17.34 6.62 -0.50
C GLY A 232 17.89 5.69 0.59
N CYS A 233 17.54 4.41 0.52
CA CYS A 233 18.07 3.35 1.38
C CYS A 233 19.36 2.76 0.78
N LYS A 234 20.13 2.00 1.57
CA LYS A 234 21.32 1.29 1.09
C LYS A 234 21.06 -0.20 0.98
N HIS A 235 21.66 -0.88 0.01
CA HIS A 235 21.61 -2.35 -0.07
C HIS A 235 22.44 -3.01 1.02
N ILE A 236 21.99 -4.17 1.51
CA ILE A 236 22.78 -5.03 2.39
C ILE A 236 23.79 -5.81 1.55
N THR A 237 25.06 -5.41 1.64
CA THR A 237 26.18 -6.03 0.93
C THR A 237 26.62 -7.32 1.62
N ASP A 238 27.37 -8.15 0.89
CA ASP A 238 27.95 -9.37 1.46
C ASP A 238 28.98 -9.07 2.55
N ASP A 239 29.67 -7.93 2.46
CA ASP A 239 30.56 -7.44 3.52
C ASP A 239 29.81 -7.16 4.84
N LEU A 240 28.61 -6.60 4.78
CA LEU A 240 27.77 -6.39 5.97
C LEU A 240 27.29 -7.72 6.55
N ILE A 241 26.93 -8.67 5.70
CA ILE A 241 26.55 -10.02 6.13
C ILE A 241 27.73 -10.71 6.81
N ALA A 242 28.91 -10.69 6.18
CA ALA A 242 30.14 -11.25 6.76
C ALA A 242 30.52 -10.55 8.08
N LYS A 243 30.28 -9.24 8.19
CA LYS A 243 30.46 -8.51 9.46
C LYS A 243 29.50 -9.00 10.54
N ILE A 244 28.21 -9.19 10.24
CA ILE A 244 27.24 -9.76 11.19
C ILE A 244 27.71 -11.14 11.65
N GLU A 245 28.14 -12.01 10.73
CA GLU A 245 28.64 -13.34 11.08
C GLU A 245 29.88 -13.27 11.98
N LYS A 246 30.83 -12.39 11.65
CA LYS A 246 32.06 -12.18 12.42
C LYS A 246 31.77 -11.72 13.85
N ILE A 247 30.94 -10.68 14.03
CA ILE A 247 30.70 -10.10 15.36
C ILE A 247 29.78 -10.95 16.23
N THR A 248 28.91 -11.75 15.63
CA THR A 248 27.98 -12.63 16.37
C THR A 248 28.52 -14.04 16.54
N ASN A 249 29.55 -14.43 15.77
CA ASN A 249 30.04 -15.80 15.66
C ASN A 249 28.91 -16.82 15.35
N LYS A 250 27.97 -16.40 14.50
CA LYS A 250 26.82 -17.20 14.05
C LYS A 250 26.68 -17.05 12.54
N LYS A 251 26.23 -18.12 11.88
CA LYS A 251 25.85 -18.06 10.46
C LYS A 251 24.73 -17.03 10.27
N ALA A 252 24.80 -16.25 9.19
CA ALA A 252 23.78 -15.27 8.87
C ALA A 252 22.44 -15.95 8.61
N HIS A 253 21.36 -15.34 9.10
CA HIS A 253 20.00 -15.80 8.85
C HIS A 253 19.77 -15.97 7.34
N HIS A 254 19.04 -17.01 6.93
CA HIS A 254 18.75 -17.24 5.51
C HIS A 254 18.03 -16.04 4.86
N PHE A 255 17.28 -15.23 5.64
CA PHE A 255 16.72 -13.97 5.14
C PHE A 255 17.76 -12.94 4.68
N LEU A 256 18.94 -12.88 5.32
CA LEU A 256 20.04 -12.03 4.85
C LEU A 256 20.71 -12.65 3.64
N ARG A 257 21.00 -13.95 3.71
CA ARG A 257 21.71 -14.70 2.66
C ARG A 257 20.92 -14.74 1.34
N ARG A 258 19.59 -14.78 1.43
CA ARG A 258 18.66 -14.79 0.28
C ARG A 258 18.12 -13.40 -0.07
N LYS A 259 18.66 -12.33 0.52
CA LYS A 259 18.24 -10.94 0.28
C LYS A 259 16.71 -10.75 0.44
N ILE A 260 16.11 -11.43 1.42
CA ILE A 260 14.74 -11.17 1.87
C ILE A 260 14.75 -9.89 2.70
N PHE A 261 15.68 -9.79 3.67
CA PHE A 261 16.12 -8.50 4.17
C PHE A 261 17.23 -8.00 3.26
N LEU A 262 16.97 -6.89 2.56
CA LEU A 262 17.80 -6.47 1.42
C LEU A 262 18.32 -5.05 1.48
N SER A 263 17.72 -4.19 2.31
CA SER A 263 18.16 -2.80 2.43
C SER A 263 18.19 -2.35 3.88
N HIS A 264 18.88 -1.25 4.13
CA HIS A 264 19.09 -0.73 5.48
C HIS A 264 19.34 0.78 5.48
N ARG A 265 19.30 1.36 6.68
CA ARG A 265 19.85 2.69 7.00
C ARG A 265 20.74 2.56 8.21
N ASP A 266 22.00 2.99 8.09
CA ASP A 266 22.99 3.05 9.17
C ASP A 266 23.22 1.74 9.97
N LEU A 267 22.82 0.58 9.43
CA LEU A 267 23.17 -0.74 9.97
C LEU A 267 24.68 -0.85 10.22
N ASP A 268 25.51 -0.37 9.30
CA ASP A 268 26.97 -0.30 9.44
C ASP A 268 27.39 0.43 10.73
N GLN A 269 26.71 1.53 11.06
CA GLN A 269 26.99 2.30 12.28
C GLN A 269 26.61 1.54 13.55
N VAL A 270 25.47 0.83 13.55
CA VAL A 270 25.07 -0.03 14.68
C VAL A 270 26.05 -1.18 14.87
N LEU A 271 26.48 -1.84 13.79
CA LEU A 271 27.46 -2.92 13.87
C LEU A 271 28.81 -2.42 14.37
N ASN A 272 29.26 -1.23 13.91
CA ASN A 272 30.48 -0.58 14.42
C ASN A 272 30.36 -0.23 15.91
N ALA A 273 29.20 0.28 16.33
CA ALA A 273 28.93 0.63 17.71
C ALA A 273 28.98 -0.61 18.61
N TYR A 274 28.34 -1.71 18.18
CA TYR A 274 28.36 -2.98 18.91
C TYR A 274 29.76 -3.58 19.02
N GLU A 275 30.54 -3.59 17.92
CA GLU A 275 31.95 -4.06 17.93
C GLU A 275 32.83 -3.20 18.87
N ALA A 276 32.49 -1.92 19.05
CA ALA A 276 33.15 -1.02 19.99
C ALA A 276 32.62 -1.10 21.44
N GLY A 277 31.76 -2.06 21.76
CA GLY A 277 31.17 -2.25 23.09
C GLY A 277 30.08 -1.24 23.46
N LYS A 278 29.54 -0.48 22.49
CA LYS A 278 28.40 0.43 22.71
C LYS A 278 27.08 -0.33 22.64
N LEU A 279 26.09 0.20 23.35
CA LEU A 279 24.77 -0.39 23.46
C LEU A 279 23.89 -0.05 22.26
N PHE A 280 23.10 -1.03 21.86
CA PHE A 280 21.94 -0.83 21.02
C PHE A 280 20.77 -1.69 21.50
N TYR A 281 19.56 -1.34 21.06
CA TYR A 281 18.34 -2.13 21.29
C TYR A 281 17.58 -2.30 19.98
N LEU A 282 16.69 -3.29 19.96
CA LEU A 282 15.79 -3.55 18.85
C LEU A 282 14.43 -2.88 19.10
N TYR A 283 13.84 -2.33 18.04
CA TYR A 283 12.46 -1.82 18.05
C TYR A 283 11.69 -2.36 16.84
N THR A 284 10.56 -3.00 17.10
CA THR A 284 9.58 -3.32 16.05
C THR A 284 8.17 -3.06 16.57
N GLY A 285 7.16 -3.22 15.73
CA GLY A 285 5.78 -2.91 16.11
C GLY A 285 4.75 -3.72 15.34
N ARG A 286 3.53 -3.72 15.87
CA ARG A 286 2.37 -4.37 15.27
C ARG A 286 1.13 -3.54 15.55
N GLY A 287 0.41 -3.20 14.48
CA GLY A 287 -0.92 -2.61 14.58
C GLY A 287 -2.02 -3.68 14.66
N PRO A 288 -2.65 -3.90 15.82
CA PRO A 288 -3.57 -5.01 16.06
C PRO A 288 -4.93 -4.80 15.37
N SER A 289 -5.06 -5.31 14.15
CA SER A 289 -6.24 -5.11 13.29
C SER A 289 -7.30 -6.21 13.40
N SER A 290 -6.95 -7.34 14.04
CA SER A 290 -7.69 -8.60 14.17
C SER A 290 -7.12 -9.41 15.33
N GLU A 291 -7.85 -10.41 15.82
CA GLU A 291 -7.42 -11.24 16.96
C GLU A 291 -6.17 -12.09 16.68
N ALA A 292 -6.03 -12.60 15.45
CA ALA A 292 -4.94 -13.48 15.06
C ALA A 292 -3.97 -12.84 14.06
N LEU A 293 -2.69 -13.22 14.16
CA LEU A 293 -1.69 -12.94 13.14
C LEU A 293 -1.81 -13.86 11.91
N HIS A 294 -1.24 -13.43 10.79
CA HIS A 294 -1.01 -14.26 9.62
C HIS A 294 0.50 -14.40 9.37
N ILE A 295 0.91 -15.37 8.56
CA ILE A 295 2.34 -15.70 8.34
C ILE A 295 3.17 -14.48 7.92
N GLY A 296 2.61 -13.57 7.12
CA GLY A 296 3.29 -12.32 6.76
C GLY A 296 3.69 -11.43 7.95
N HIS A 297 2.96 -11.47 9.07
CA HIS A 297 3.34 -10.76 10.29
C HIS A 297 4.48 -11.47 11.04
N LEU A 298 4.64 -12.78 10.86
CA LEU A 298 5.69 -13.54 11.55
C LEU A 298 7.07 -13.27 10.95
N ILE A 299 7.19 -12.95 9.65
CA ILE A 299 8.48 -12.71 9.00
C ILE A 299 9.35 -11.66 9.72
N PRO A 300 8.88 -10.42 9.95
CA PRO A 300 9.67 -9.44 10.70
C PRO A 300 9.90 -9.85 12.16
N LEU A 301 8.95 -10.54 12.80
CA LEU A 301 9.10 -11.01 14.18
C LEU A 301 10.17 -12.09 14.33
N LEU A 302 10.17 -13.10 13.47
CA LEU A 302 11.15 -14.18 13.46
C LEU A 302 12.57 -13.65 13.18
N PHE A 303 12.69 -12.69 12.26
CA PHE A 303 13.98 -12.04 12.03
C PHE A 303 14.43 -11.19 13.22
N THR A 304 13.50 -10.47 13.86
CA THR A 304 13.79 -9.71 15.08
C THR A 304 14.24 -10.65 16.21
N LYS A 305 13.62 -11.82 16.33
CA LYS A 305 14.00 -12.86 17.30
C LYS A 305 15.41 -13.38 17.02
N TYR A 306 15.73 -13.67 15.75
CA TYR A 306 17.10 -14.01 15.34
C TYR A 306 18.10 -12.92 15.76
N LEU A 307 17.82 -11.65 15.46
CA LEU A 307 18.69 -10.54 15.84
C LEU A 307 18.87 -10.47 17.37
N GLN A 308 17.79 -10.60 18.13
CA GLN A 308 17.87 -10.63 19.59
C GLN A 308 18.77 -11.77 20.09
N ASP A 309 18.65 -12.96 19.50
CA ASP A 309 19.45 -14.11 19.91
C ASP A 309 20.94 -13.96 19.65
N VAL A 310 21.30 -13.44 18.47
CA VAL A 310 22.71 -13.38 18.07
C VAL A 310 23.43 -12.18 18.66
N PHE A 311 22.71 -11.08 18.95
CA PHE A 311 23.27 -9.87 19.55
C PHE A 311 23.09 -9.77 21.06
N LYS A 312 22.12 -10.51 21.63
CA LYS A 312 21.76 -10.49 23.06
C LYS A 312 21.44 -9.08 23.57
N VAL A 313 20.57 -8.38 22.84
CA VAL A 313 20.16 -7.00 23.12
C VAL A 313 18.69 -6.89 23.54
N PRO A 314 18.30 -5.83 24.26
CA PRO A 314 16.91 -5.56 24.60
C PRO A 314 16.08 -5.33 23.34
N LEU A 315 14.81 -5.71 23.42
CA LEU A 315 13.81 -5.53 22.39
C LEU A 315 12.59 -4.84 22.98
N VAL A 316 12.09 -3.81 22.31
CA VAL A 316 10.79 -3.22 22.59
C VAL A 316 9.84 -3.46 21.42
N ILE A 317 8.63 -3.92 21.71
CA ILE A 317 7.58 -4.19 20.72
C ILE A 317 6.37 -3.32 21.02
N GLN A 318 6.06 -2.41 20.10
CA GLN A 318 4.92 -1.51 20.22
C GLN A 318 3.66 -2.14 19.62
N LEU A 319 2.55 -2.12 20.36
CA LEU A 319 1.22 -2.48 19.89
C LEU A 319 0.38 -1.21 19.74
N THR A 320 0.11 -0.83 18.49
CA THR A 320 -0.54 0.44 18.14
C THR A 320 -2.07 0.31 18.11
N ASP A 321 -2.65 -0.03 19.26
CA ASP A 321 -4.10 -0.14 19.43
C ASP A 321 -4.83 1.20 19.25
N ASP A 322 -4.21 2.30 19.68
CA ASP A 322 -4.65 3.66 19.39
C ASP A 322 -4.68 3.99 17.87
N GLU A 323 -3.67 3.59 17.10
CA GLU A 323 -3.66 3.73 15.64
C GLU A 323 -4.86 3.03 15.03
N LYS A 324 -5.08 1.77 15.39
CA LYS A 324 -6.16 0.99 14.77
C LYS A 324 -7.53 1.56 15.09
N PHE A 325 -7.71 2.09 16.30
CA PHE A 325 -8.89 2.87 16.65
C PHE A 325 -9.01 4.15 15.81
N LEU A 326 -7.93 4.92 15.64
CA LEU A 326 -7.96 6.20 14.91
C LEU A 326 -8.14 6.07 13.39
N PHE A 327 -7.71 4.94 12.81
CA PHE A 327 -7.69 4.70 11.37
C PHE A 327 -8.82 3.81 10.86
N LYS A 328 -9.47 3.00 11.72
CA LYS A 328 -10.60 2.15 11.33
C LYS A 328 -11.90 2.70 11.92
N GLU A 329 -12.83 3.11 11.06
CA GLU A 329 -14.12 3.69 11.48
C GLU A 329 -14.96 2.71 12.31
N ASP A 330 -14.93 1.41 11.99
CA ASP A 330 -15.77 0.40 12.64
C ASP A 330 -15.09 -0.33 13.82
N LEU A 331 -13.93 0.13 14.30
CA LEU A 331 -13.22 -0.52 15.41
C LEU A 331 -13.37 0.27 16.72
N SER A 332 -14.03 -0.34 17.72
CA SER A 332 -14.10 0.25 19.05
C SER A 332 -12.75 0.23 19.77
N LEU A 333 -12.55 1.18 20.69
CA LEU A 333 -11.31 1.27 21.48
C LEU A 333 -11.08 0.01 22.33
N GLU A 334 -12.14 -0.54 22.91
CA GLU A 334 -12.11 -1.77 23.71
C GLU A 334 -11.66 -2.97 22.88
N ASN A 335 -12.15 -3.07 21.64
CA ASN A 335 -11.76 -4.14 20.72
C ASN A 335 -10.32 -3.96 20.24
N ALA A 336 -9.90 -2.74 19.91
CA ALA A 336 -8.51 -2.45 19.54
C ALA A 336 -7.53 -2.87 20.65
N HIS A 337 -7.88 -2.52 21.89
CA HIS A 337 -7.11 -2.88 23.08
C HIS A 337 -7.10 -4.39 23.32
N LYS A 338 -8.27 -5.06 23.24
CA LYS A 338 -8.37 -6.53 23.31
C LYS A 338 -7.48 -7.21 22.27
N TYR A 339 -7.50 -6.73 21.03
CA TYR A 339 -6.68 -7.28 19.95
C TYR A 339 -5.18 -7.09 20.23
N ALA A 340 -4.79 -6.00 20.89
CA ALA A 340 -3.41 -5.79 21.33
C ALA A 340 -2.93 -6.94 22.23
N TYR A 341 -3.72 -7.30 23.26
CA TYR A 341 -3.39 -8.39 24.18
C TYR A 341 -3.37 -9.77 23.49
N GLU A 342 -4.32 -10.03 22.57
CA GLU A 342 -4.31 -11.31 21.82
C GLU A 342 -3.13 -11.39 20.83
N ASN A 343 -2.75 -10.28 20.19
CA ASN A 343 -1.57 -10.20 19.33
C ASN A 343 -0.28 -10.31 20.15
N ALA A 344 -0.25 -9.80 21.39
CA ALA A 344 0.88 -9.97 22.30
C ALA A 344 1.15 -11.46 22.59
N LYS A 345 0.11 -12.27 22.78
CA LYS A 345 0.25 -13.73 22.95
C LYS A 345 0.87 -14.39 21.71
N ASP A 346 0.44 -14.00 20.52
CA ASP A 346 1.04 -14.49 19.27
C ASP A 346 2.51 -14.07 19.13
N ILE A 347 2.85 -12.84 19.52
CA ILE A 347 4.23 -12.34 19.48
C ILE A 347 5.10 -13.13 20.47
N ILE A 348 4.63 -13.36 21.70
CA ILE A 348 5.35 -14.18 22.70
C ILE A 348 5.57 -15.60 22.17
N ALA A 349 4.59 -16.18 21.47
CA ALA A 349 4.68 -17.51 20.88
C ALA A 349 5.80 -17.67 19.83
N CYS A 350 6.34 -16.56 19.31
CA CYS A 350 7.52 -16.56 18.44
C CYS A 350 8.83 -16.93 19.19
N GLY A 351 8.81 -16.97 20.53
CA GLY A 351 9.94 -17.43 21.33
C GLY A 351 10.99 -16.36 21.61
N PHE A 352 10.57 -15.10 21.81
CA PHE A 352 11.45 -14.03 22.28
C PHE A 352 11.95 -14.28 23.71
N ASP A 353 13.13 -13.74 24.03
CA ASP A 353 13.70 -13.85 25.37
C ASP A 353 12.87 -13.01 26.36
N PRO A 354 12.22 -13.63 27.37
CA PRO A 354 11.39 -12.91 28.34
C PRO A 354 12.20 -11.95 29.19
N GLU A 355 13.52 -12.13 29.36
CA GLU A 355 14.36 -11.25 30.16
C GLU A 355 14.73 -9.97 29.40
N LEU A 356 14.78 -10.04 28.07
CA LEU A 356 15.22 -8.94 27.20
C LEU A 356 14.11 -8.27 26.39
N THR A 357 12.88 -8.81 26.40
CA THR A 357 11.77 -8.29 25.57
C THR A 357 10.70 -7.57 26.37
N PHE A 358 10.42 -6.33 26.02
CA PHE A 358 9.30 -5.54 26.56
C PHE A 358 8.24 -5.34 25.47
N ILE A 359 7.01 -5.77 25.72
CA ILE A 359 5.86 -5.56 24.83
C ILE A 359 4.93 -4.56 25.50
N PHE A 360 4.47 -3.54 24.77
CA PHE A 360 3.54 -2.58 25.34
C PHE A 360 2.43 -2.20 24.37
N THR A 361 1.25 -1.96 24.90
CA THR A 361 0.17 -1.28 24.17
C THR A 361 0.37 0.22 24.30
N ASN A 362 0.01 0.97 23.26
CA ASN A 362 0.07 2.42 23.35
C ASN A 362 -0.88 2.90 24.45
N LEU A 363 -2.10 2.38 24.55
CA LEU A 363 -3.05 2.81 25.58
C LEU A 363 -2.54 2.63 27.02
N ASP A 364 -1.83 1.54 27.33
CA ASP A 364 -1.32 1.29 28.69
C ASP A 364 -0.05 2.09 29.00
N TYR A 365 0.84 2.25 28.02
CA TYR A 365 2.16 2.85 28.23
C TYR A 365 2.22 4.34 27.85
N ILE A 366 1.13 4.93 27.36
CA ILE A 366 1.09 6.31 26.84
C ILE A 366 1.59 7.33 27.84
N LYS A 367 1.29 7.17 29.14
CA LYS A 367 1.70 8.09 30.20
C LYS A 367 3.22 8.27 30.24
N THR A 368 3.97 7.18 30.03
CA THR A 368 5.43 7.19 30.02
C THR A 368 5.99 7.70 28.69
N LEU A 369 5.31 7.40 27.57
CA LEU A 369 5.70 7.87 26.24
C LEU A 369 5.46 9.37 26.02
N TYR A 370 4.43 9.93 26.65
CA TYR A 370 3.90 11.26 26.35
C TYR A 370 4.94 12.40 26.38
N PRO A 371 5.87 12.47 27.36
CA PRO A 371 6.92 13.49 27.33
C PRO A 371 7.81 13.42 26.08
N GLU A 372 8.09 12.22 25.57
CA GLU A 372 8.88 12.02 24.35
C GLU A 372 8.07 12.37 23.11
N ILE A 373 6.80 11.94 23.06
CA ILE A 373 5.85 12.30 22.00
C ILE A 373 5.77 13.82 21.85
N LEU A 374 5.67 14.59 22.95
CA LEU A 374 5.58 16.04 22.90
C LEU A 374 6.84 16.70 22.32
N LYS A 375 8.04 16.17 22.61
CA LYS A 375 9.29 16.68 22.02
C LYS A 375 9.29 16.49 20.51
N ILE A 376 8.82 15.33 20.04
CA ILE A 376 8.72 14.98 18.61
C ILE A 376 7.67 15.86 17.92
N GLN A 377 6.46 15.94 18.48
CA GLN A 377 5.36 16.77 17.95
C GLN A 377 5.76 18.24 17.81
N LYS A 378 6.54 18.79 18.76
CA LYS A 378 7.06 20.16 18.67
C LYS A 378 8.00 20.38 17.47
N LYS A 379 8.59 19.33 16.90
CA LYS A 379 9.53 19.37 15.78
C LYS A 379 8.91 18.91 14.45
N PHE A 380 7.69 18.39 14.46
CA PHE A 380 7.00 17.79 13.33
C PHE A 380 5.74 18.59 12.96
N SER A 381 5.73 19.22 11.78
CA SER A 381 4.61 20.07 11.36
C SER A 381 3.51 19.28 10.62
N CYS A 382 2.30 19.84 10.59
CA CYS A 382 1.21 19.28 9.78
C CYS A 382 1.57 19.22 8.29
N SER A 383 2.35 20.18 7.77
CA SER A 383 2.80 20.15 6.37
C SER A 383 3.71 18.95 6.08
N GLN A 384 4.61 18.61 7.00
CA GLN A 384 5.44 17.41 6.89
C GLN A 384 4.57 16.15 6.97
N SER A 385 3.59 16.12 7.87
CA SER A 385 2.64 15.01 7.98
C SER A 385 1.87 14.76 6.68
N ARG A 386 1.32 15.81 6.06
CA ARG A 386 0.66 15.69 4.74
C ARG A 386 1.61 15.22 3.64
N SER A 387 2.84 15.74 3.61
CA SER A 387 3.82 15.39 2.57
C SER A 387 4.32 13.95 2.68
N ILE A 388 4.44 13.40 3.89
CA ILE A 388 5.00 12.06 4.12
C ILE A 388 3.89 11.00 4.09
N PHE A 389 2.73 11.30 4.66
CA PHE A 389 1.67 10.33 4.94
C PHE A 389 0.39 10.56 4.11
N GLY A 390 0.32 11.63 3.31
CA GLY A 390 -0.83 11.90 2.46
C GLY A 390 -2.09 12.36 3.20
N PHE A 391 -1.98 12.77 4.47
CA PHE A 391 -3.14 13.24 5.22
C PHE A 391 -3.78 14.50 4.61
N THR A 392 -5.09 14.62 4.80
CA THR A 392 -5.94 15.68 4.26
C THR A 392 -6.60 16.48 5.38
N ASN A 393 -7.19 17.63 5.08
CA ASN A 393 -7.85 18.44 6.12
C ASN A 393 -9.13 17.75 6.69
N SER A 394 -9.62 16.70 6.05
CA SER A 394 -10.72 15.85 6.54
C SER A 394 -10.28 14.77 7.53
N ASP A 395 -8.98 14.46 7.62
CA ASP A 395 -8.49 13.47 8.58
C ASP A 395 -8.57 13.98 10.03
N ASN A 396 -8.92 13.09 10.96
CA ASN A 396 -9.00 13.44 12.38
C ASN A 396 -7.63 13.83 12.96
N VAL A 397 -7.62 14.67 13.99
CA VAL A 397 -6.39 15.17 14.65
C VAL A 397 -5.52 14.06 15.25
N GLY A 398 -6.12 12.90 15.57
CA GLY A 398 -5.40 11.71 16.02
C GLY A 398 -4.49 11.15 14.94
N LYS A 399 -4.97 11.02 13.69
CA LYS A 399 -4.15 10.58 12.54
C LYS A 399 -2.93 11.49 12.33
N TYR A 400 -3.11 12.80 12.42
CA TYR A 400 -2.02 13.77 12.29
C TYR A 400 -0.95 13.66 13.38
N SER A 401 -1.35 13.31 14.60
CA SER A 401 -0.47 13.25 15.77
C SER A 401 0.17 11.87 15.98
N PHE A 402 -0.45 10.81 15.44
CA PHE A 402 -0.01 9.43 15.56
C PHE A 402 1.44 9.17 15.10
N PRO A 403 1.97 9.76 14.01
CA PRO A 403 3.37 9.55 13.64
C PRO A 403 4.37 9.81 14.77
N ALA A 404 4.09 10.76 15.66
CA ALA A 404 4.93 11.01 16.82
C ALA A 404 4.87 9.88 17.87
N VAL A 405 3.73 9.20 18.00
CA VAL A 405 3.53 8.04 18.87
C VAL A 405 4.33 6.84 18.37
N GLN A 406 4.34 6.59 17.05
CA GLN A 406 5.18 5.56 16.45
C GLN A 406 6.68 5.93 16.48
N ALA A 407 7.01 7.22 16.43
CA ALA A 407 8.39 7.70 16.49
C ALA A 407 9.06 7.58 17.86
N ALA A 408 8.32 7.82 18.95
CA ALA A 408 8.87 7.85 20.31
C ALA A 408 9.69 6.60 20.68
N PRO A 409 9.23 5.35 20.42
CA PRO A 409 9.99 4.14 20.70
C PRO A 409 11.34 4.00 20.00
N SER A 410 11.63 4.83 18.98
CA SER A 410 12.93 4.85 18.32
C SER A 410 14.02 5.57 19.11
N PHE A 411 13.66 6.21 20.23
CA PHE A 411 14.59 6.88 21.13
C PHE A 411 14.57 6.21 22.51
N SER A 412 15.75 5.88 23.04
CA SER A 412 15.88 5.20 24.34
C SER A 412 15.33 6.00 25.52
N SER A 413 15.20 7.33 25.39
CA SER A 413 14.55 8.18 26.40
C SER A 413 13.07 7.86 26.63
N ALA A 414 12.40 7.17 25.69
CA ALA A 414 11.03 6.69 25.84
C ALA A 414 10.89 5.53 26.85
N PHE A 415 12.01 4.90 27.25
CA PHE A 415 12.03 3.77 28.18
C PHE A 415 12.97 4.05 29.35
N PRO A 416 12.65 5.02 30.23
CA PRO A 416 13.54 5.42 31.32
C PRO A 416 13.82 4.30 32.32
N THR A 417 12.89 3.37 32.51
CA THR A 417 13.04 2.20 33.39
C THR A 417 14.00 1.15 32.81
N ILE A 418 14.06 1.05 31.48
CA ILE A 418 14.94 0.12 30.77
C ILE A 418 16.33 0.75 30.57
N PHE A 419 16.40 2.02 30.20
CA PHE A 419 17.65 2.66 29.74
C PHE A 419 18.17 3.78 30.65
N GLY A 420 17.54 4.02 31.80
CA GLY A 420 17.99 5.03 32.76
C GLY A 420 17.94 6.47 32.23
N GLY A 421 17.09 6.76 31.25
CA GLY A 421 16.97 8.07 30.62
C GLY A 421 18.11 8.41 29.64
N ARG A 422 18.98 7.45 29.30
CA ARG A 422 20.03 7.62 28.30
C ARG A 422 19.46 7.95 26.92
N THR A 423 20.20 8.73 26.15
CA THR A 423 19.84 9.18 24.79
C THR A 423 20.90 8.79 23.74
N ASP A 424 21.94 8.08 24.17
CA ASP A 424 23.11 7.68 23.41
C ASP A 424 23.13 6.18 23.06
N ILE A 425 21.97 5.51 23.21
CA ILE A 425 21.80 4.09 22.87
C ILE A 425 21.24 3.99 21.44
N TRP A 426 21.89 3.20 20.61
CA TRP A 426 21.45 3.00 19.22
C TRP A 426 20.13 2.20 19.18
N CYS A 427 19.25 2.56 18.23
CA CYS A 427 18.06 1.80 17.92
C CYS A 427 18.23 1.13 16.55
N LEU A 428 17.96 -0.16 16.44
CA LEU A 428 17.87 -0.88 15.17
C LEU A 428 16.45 -1.42 14.99
N SER A 429 15.77 -1.01 13.93
CA SER A 429 14.41 -1.46 13.64
C SER A 429 14.33 -2.42 12.44
N PRO A 430 13.89 -3.68 12.65
CA PRO A 430 13.52 -4.59 11.57
C PRO A 430 12.05 -4.41 11.20
N HIS A 431 11.78 -4.11 9.93
CA HIS A 431 10.43 -3.95 9.39
C HIS A 431 10.39 -4.20 7.88
N ALA A 432 9.20 -4.34 7.31
CA ALA A 432 9.04 -4.30 5.86
C ALA A 432 9.20 -2.86 5.34
N ILE A 433 9.65 -2.70 4.10
CA ILE A 433 10.04 -1.39 3.55
C ILE A 433 8.91 -0.34 3.52
N ASP A 434 7.64 -0.74 3.61
CA ASP A 434 6.47 0.15 3.70
C ASP A 434 6.47 1.04 4.96
N GLN A 435 7.17 0.65 6.02
CA GLN A 435 7.25 1.44 7.26
C GLN A 435 8.34 2.53 7.22
N ASP A 436 9.22 2.53 6.21
CA ASP A 436 10.33 3.49 6.10
C ASP A 436 9.89 4.97 6.14
N PRO A 437 8.71 5.41 5.65
CA PRO A 437 8.26 6.80 5.80
C PRO A 437 8.24 7.29 7.25
N TYR A 438 7.82 6.45 8.22
CA TYR A 438 7.89 6.79 9.64
C TYR A 438 9.34 6.93 10.12
N PHE A 439 10.21 5.99 9.74
CA PHE A 439 11.63 6.02 10.16
C PHE A 439 12.42 7.15 9.51
N ARG A 440 12.11 7.52 8.26
CA ARG A 440 12.66 8.70 7.59
C ARG A 440 12.35 9.95 8.39
N MET A 441 11.09 10.14 8.80
CA MET A 441 10.69 11.24 9.68
C MET A 441 11.46 11.21 11.01
N MET A 442 11.57 10.05 11.66
CA MET A 442 12.30 9.92 12.93
C MET A 442 13.77 10.31 12.81
N ARG A 443 14.43 9.95 11.71
CA ARG A 443 15.85 10.25 11.43
C ARG A 443 16.10 11.73 11.19
N ASP A 444 15.12 12.47 10.70
CA ASP A 444 15.18 13.92 10.55
C ASP A 444 14.96 14.64 11.90
N ILE A 445 14.13 14.06 12.77
CA ILE A 445 13.80 14.63 14.09
C ILE A 445 14.89 14.36 15.12
N GLY A 446 15.46 13.14 15.17
CA GLY A 446 16.42 12.71 16.18
C GLY A 446 17.56 13.71 16.44
N PRO A 447 18.32 14.14 15.41
CA PRO A 447 19.39 15.13 15.58
C PRO A 447 18.90 16.48 16.12
N ARG A 448 17.67 16.90 15.80
CA ARG A 448 17.07 18.16 16.29
C ARG A 448 16.68 18.09 17.77
N LEU A 449 16.62 16.88 18.34
CA LEU A 449 16.43 16.59 19.76
C LEU A 449 17.75 16.25 20.48
N GLY A 450 18.88 16.18 19.75
CA GLY A 450 20.16 15.74 20.29
C GLY A 450 20.27 14.21 20.46
N TYR A 451 19.46 13.45 19.74
CA TYR A 451 19.44 11.97 19.79
C TYR A 451 20.14 11.36 18.58
N LEU A 452 20.50 10.09 18.72
CA LEU A 452 21.01 9.29 17.61
C LEU A 452 19.90 9.06 16.57
N LYS A 453 20.30 8.95 15.29
CA LYS A 453 19.38 8.53 14.23
C LYS A 453 19.09 7.04 14.41
N PRO A 454 17.81 6.61 14.43
CA PRO A 454 17.52 5.18 14.42
C PRO A 454 18.00 4.56 13.11
N ALA A 455 18.58 3.37 13.23
CA ALA A 455 18.93 2.52 12.10
C ALA A 455 17.75 1.62 11.76
N SER A 456 17.68 1.18 10.50
CA SER A 456 16.63 0.29 10.02
C SER A 456 17.19 -0.81 9.13
N ILE A 457 16.50 -1.93 9.08
CA ILE A 457 16.79 -3.06 8.19
C ILE A 457 15.46 -3.55 7.59
N HIS A 458 15.36 -3.56 6.26
CA HIS A 458 14.10 -3.70 5.55
C HIS A 458 13.95 -5.04 4.87
N SER A 459 12.77 -5.66 5.02
CA SER A 459 12.37 -6.86 4.28
C SER A 459 11.58 -6.56 3.01
N LYS A 460 11.62 -7.51 2.08
CA LYS A 460 10.59 -7.70 1.07
C LYS A 460 9.25 -8.08 1.73
N PHE A 461 8.16 -7.93 0.98
CA PHE A 461 6.86 -8.46 1.37
C PHE A 461 6.77 -9.95 1.03
N ILE A 462 6.05 -10.69 1.89
CA ILE A 462 5.50 -11.98 1.47
C ILE A 462 4.30 -11.71 0.55
N PRO A 463 4.21 -12.35 -0.63
CA PRO A 463 3.13 -12.11 -1.57
C PRO A 463 1.81 -12.66 -1.04
N SER A 464 0.69 -12.11 -1.52
CA SER A 464 -0.62 -12.72 -1.32
C SER A 464 -0.70 -14.08 -2.00
N LEU A 465 -1.61 -14.96 -1.55
CA LEU A 465 -1.81 -16.25 -2.24
C LEU A 465 -2.17 -16.06 -3.71
N GLN A 466 -2.91 -15.02 -4.05
CA GLN A 466 -3.40 -14.76 -5.41
C GLN A 466 -2.33 -14.22 -6.36
N GLY A 467 -1.16 -13.82 -5.86
CA GLY A 467 -0.06 -13.32 -6.68
C GLY A 467 0.74 -12.19 -6.03
N GLN A 468 1.77 -11.74 -6.73
CA GLN A 468 2.78 -10.79 -6.24
C GLN A 468 2.40 -9.32 -6.33
N GLN A 469 1.29 -9.03 -7.02
CA GLN A 469 0.77 -7.69 -7.18
C GLN A 469 0.25 -7.08 -5.87
N MET A 470 -0.06 -7.94 -4.89
CA MET A 470 -0.64 -7.56 -3.60
C MET A 470 0.12 -8.20 -2.44
N LYS A 471 0.26 -7.43 -1.35
CA LYS A 471 0.73 -7.91 -0.04
C LYS A 471 -0.36 -8.76 0.63
N MET A 472 0.02 -9.77 1.40
CA MET A 472 -0.92 -10.49 2.27
C MET A 472 -1.57 -9.51 3.26
N SER A 473 -2.90 -9.53 3.33
CA SER A 473 -3.69 -8.66 4.22
C SER A 473 -4.72 -9.47 5.00
N GLY A 474 -4.76 -9.25 6.31
CA GLY A 474 -5.79 -9.83 7.19
C GLY A 474 -7.22 -9.46 6.82
N SER A 475 -7.42 -8.43 5.99
CA SER A 475 -8.75 -8.01 5.50
C SER A 475 -9.32 -8.90 4.39
N ILE A 476 -8.51 -9.78 3.76
CA ILE A 476 -8.96 -10.71 2.72
C ILE A 476 -8.68 -12.14 3.18
N ILE A 477 -9.66 -12.74 3.85
CA ILE A 477 -9.57 -14.03 4.57
C ILE A 477 -8.99 -15.16 3.69
N ASN A 478 -9.42 -15.24 2.42
CA ASN A 478 -9.00 -16.30 1.50
C ASN A 478 -7.60 -16.10 0.91
N SER A 479 -6.99 -14.92 1.08
CA SER A 479 -5.66 -14.59 0.54
C SER A 479 -4.53 -14.76 1.57
N SER A 480 -4.89 -15.08 2.82
CA SER A 480 -4.00 -15.07 3.98
C SER A 480 -4.04 -16.40 4.73
N ILE A 481 -2.86 -16.87 5.15
CA ILE A 481 -2.71 -18.02 6.04
C ILE A 481 -2.56 -17.48 7.47
N PHE A 482 -3.54 -17.74 8.32
CA PHE A 482 -3.53 -17.31 9.72
C PHE A 482 -2.79 -18.33 10.59
N VAL A 483 -2.18 -17.86 11.67
CA VAL A 483 -1.51 -18.74 12.65
C VAL A 483 -2.49 -19.67 13.38
N THR A 484 -3.77 -19.37 13.30
CA THR A 484 -4.89 -20.15 13.86
C THR A 484 -5.54 -21.10 12.85
N ASP A 485 -5.14 -21.08 11.57
CA ASP A 485 -5.71 -21.99 10.58
C ASP A 485 -5.31 -23.44 10.91
N ASP A 486 -6.26 -24.37 10.76
CA ASP A 486 -6.00 -25.81 10.84
C ASP A 486 -5.37 -26.35 9.54
N GLU A 487 -4.93 -27.60 9.59
CA GLU A 487 -4.23 -28.26 8.49
C GLU A 487 -5.08 -28.34 7.21
N ASP A 488 -6.37 -28.67 7.34
CA ASP A 488 -7.29 -28.77 6.20
C ASP A 488 -7.53 -27.40 5.56
N THR A 489 -7.64 -26.35 6.37
CA THR A 489 -7.79 -24.95 5.94
C THR A 489 -6.55 -24.46 5.22
N ILE A 490 -5.35 -24.71 5.77
CA ILE A 490 -4.07 -24.37 5.12
C ILE A 490 -3.99 -25.08 3.77
N LYS A 491 -4.23 -26.40 3.74
CA LYS A 491 -4.19 -27.20 2.51
C LYS A 491 -5.17 -26.68 1.47
N MET A 492 -6.41 -26.40 1.87
CA MET A 492 -7.43 -25.85 0.98
C MET A 492 -7.01 -24.51 0.40
N LYS A 493 -6.51 -23.59 1.23
CA LYS A 493 -6.09 -22.25 0.79
C LYS A 493 -4.92 -22.32 -0.19
N ILE A 494 -3.89 -23.11 0.10
CA ILE A 494 -2.73 -23.28 -0.79
C ILE A 494 -3.14 -23.96 -2.10
N MET A 495 -3.89 -25.06 -2.05
CA MET A 495 -4.27 -25.79 -3.26
C MET A 495 -5.15 -24.94 -4.17
N LYS A 496 -6.13 -24.23 -3.62
CA LYS A 496 -7.14 -23.49 -4.38
C LYS A 496 -6.73 -22.08 -4.79
N TYR A 497 -6.02 -21.35 -3.93
CA TYR A 497 -5.80 -19.91 -4.13
C TYR A 497 -4.34 -19.54 -4.40
N ALA A 498 -3.35 -20.39 -4.08
CA ALA A 498 -1.96 -20.07 -4.37
C ALA A 498 -1.70 -20.08 -5.88
N PHE A 499 -1.32 -18.93 -6.43
CA PHE A 499 -0.96 -18.77 -7.83
C PHE A 499 0.26 -19.65 -8.18
N SER A 500 0.16 -20.34 -9.32
CA SER A 500 1.18 -21.29 -9.78
C SER A 500 1.89 -20.73 -11.02
N GLY A 501 3.22 -20.75 -11.00
CA GLY A 501 4.07 -20.48 -12.16
C GLY A 501 4.29 -21.71 -13.05
N GLY A 502 3.75 -22.86 -12.67
CA GLY A 502 3.73 -24.07 -13.51
C GLY A 502 2.75 -23.99 -14.67
N ARG A 503 2.74 -25.02 -15.52
CA ARG A 503 1.92 -25.09 -16.74
C ARG A 503 0.52 -25.68 -16.48
N ALA A 504 -0.40 -25.41 -17.39
CA ALA A 504 -1.80 -25.86 -17.29
C ALA A 504 -1.94 -27.38 -17.36
N THR A 505 -1.05 -28.05 -18.11
CA THR A 505 -1.06 -29.52 -18.26
C THR A 505 0.24 -30.15 -17.78
N GLU A 506 0.16 -31.39 -17.30
CA GLU A 506 1.34 -32.17 -16.91
C GLU A 506 2.34 -32.27 -18.06
N SER A 507 1.89 -32.56 -19.27
CA SER A 507 2.78 -32.70 -20.44
C SER A 507 3.57 -31.42 -20.71
N GLU A 508 2.95 -30.25 -20.58
CA GLU A 508 3.65 -28.97 -20.74
C GLU A 508 4.61 -28.71 -19.59
N GLN A 509 4.19 -29.02 -18.35
CA GLN A 509 5.04 -28.88 -17.16
C GLN A 509 6.31 -29.74 -17.29
N ARG A 510 6.17 -31.01 -17.69
CA ARG A 510 7.31 -31.93 -17.93
C ARG A 510 8.26 -31.42 -19.02
N LYS A 511 7.75 -30.69 -20.02
CA LYS A 511 8.53 -30.24 -21.18
C LYS A 511 9.18 -28.88 -20.99
N LEU A 512 8.47 -27.95 -20.37
CA LEU A 512 8.84 -26.52 -20.30
C LEU A 512 9.21 -26.07 -18.89
N GLY A 513 8.88 -26.84 -17.86
CA GLY A 513 9.06 -26.47 -16.47
C GLY A 513 8.20 -25.28 -16.00
N ALA A 514 8.38 -24.93 -14.73
CA ALA A 514 7.72 -23.79 -14.09
C ALA A 514 8.55 -22.50 -14.11
N ASP A 515 7.87 -21.36 -14.15
CA ASP A 515 8.46 -20.05 -13.91
C ASP A 515 8.47 -19.72 -12.40
N LEU A 516 9.64 -19.86 -11.78
CA LEU A 516 9.85 -19.57 -10.37
C LEU A 516 9.70 -18.08 -10.02
N SER A 517 9.83 -17.18 -11.00
CA SER A 517 9.74 -15.74 -10.75
C SER A 517 8.32 -15.32 -10.39
N VAL A 518 7.30 -16.06 -10.85
CA VAL A 518 5.88 -15.78 -10.62
C VAL A 518 5.21 -16.71 -9.61
N ASP A 519 5.80 -17.87 -9.31
CA ASP A 519 5.19 -18.92 -8.48
C ASP A 519 5.14 -18.59 -6.98
N VAL A 520 3.93 -18.48 -6.42
CA VAL A 520 3.73 -18.12 -5.01
C VAL A 520 4.20 -19.22 -4.05
N PRO A 521 3.91 -20.53 -4.28
CA PRO A 521 4.44 -21.59 -3.44
C PRO A 521 5.96 -21.57 -3.29
N TRP A 522 6.68 -21.47 -4.40
CA TRP A 522 8.13 -21.33 -4.41
C TRP A 522 8.60 -20.12 -3.61
N GLN A 523 7.94 -18.98 -3.76
CA GLN A 523 8.29 -17.78 -3.02
C GLN A 523 8.14 -17.97 -1.52
N TYR A 524 7.05 -18.60 -1.04
CA TYR A 524 6.88 -18.88 0.38
C TYR A 524 7.97 -19.83 0.91
N LEU A 525 8.34 -20.86 0.15
CA LEU A 525 9.41 -21.79 0.56
C LEU A 525 10.76 -21.09 0.77
N GLN A 526 11.06 -20.02 0.00
CA GLN A 526 12.25 -19.19 0.25
C GLN A 526 12.24 -18.50 1.62
N PHE A 527 11.06 -18.23 2.19
CA PHE A 527 10.91 -17.71 3.55
C PHE A 527 10.85 -18.79 4.63
N LEU A 528 10.46 -20.03 4.31
CA LEU A 528 10.16 -21.05 5.32
C LEU A 528 11.26 -22.10 5.47
N ILE A 529 11.86 -22.56 4.39
CA ILE A 529 12.88 -23.62 4.43
C ILE A 529 14.24 -23.01 4.77
N GLU A 530 14.84 -23.36 5.90
CA GLU A 530 16.17 -22.84 6.29
C GLU A 530 17.34 -23.46 5.50
N ASP A 531 17.19 -24.71 5.05
CA ASP A 531 18.21 -25.47 4.30
C ASP A 531 18.26 -25.02 2.83
N ASP A 532 19.38 -24.39 2.43
CA ASP A 532 19.54 -23.90 1.05
C ASP A 532 19.71 -25.03 0.04
N ALA A 533 20.32 -26.15 0.41
CA ALA A 533 20.53 -27.26 -0.52
C ALA A 533 19.19 -27.93 -0.86
N LEU A 534 18.32 -28.10 0.16
CA LEU A 534 16.96 -28.58 -0.05
C LEU A 534 16.16 -27.61 -0.93
N LEU A 535 16.21 -26.31 -0.64
CA LEU A 535 15.50 -25.30 -1.40
C LEU A 535 15.98 -25.25 -2.86
N GLU A 536 17.30 -25.30 -3.09
CA GLU A 536 17.89 -25.32 -4.44
C GLU A 536 17.48 -26.56 -5.23
N ASP A 537 17.45 -27.74 -4.60
CA ASP A 537 16.95 -28.95 -5.25
C ASP A 537 15.46 -28.86 -5.63
N ILE A 538 14.61 -28.34 -4.73
CA ILE A 538 13.19 -28.08 -5.03
C ILE A 538 13.06 -27.14 -6.22
N GLY A 539 13.82 -26.03 -6.22
CA GLY A 539 13.80 -25.03 -7.29
C GLY A 539 14.18 -25.65 -8.63
N ARG A 540 15.30 -26.38 -8.69
CA ARG A 540 15.77 -27.10 -9.88
C ARG A 540 14.73 -28.09 -10.39
N LYS A 541 14.15 -28.90 -9.52
CA LYS A 541 13.15 -29.92 -9.89
C LYS A 541 11.89 -29.28 -10.47
N TYR A 542 11.41 -28.20 -9.87
CA TYR A 542 10.20 -27.54 -10.32
C TYR A 542 10.41 -26.72 -11.59
N SER A 543 11.52 -26.00 -11.70
CA SER A 543 11.86 -25.22 -12.91
C SER A 543 12.20 -26.09 -14.12
N SER A 544 12.63 -27.33 -13.92
CA SER A 544 12.92 -28.28 -15.01
C SER A 544 11.72 -29.13 -15.44
N GLY A 545 10.63 -29.12 -14.67
CA GLY A 545 9.46 -29.98 -14.90
C GLY A 545 9.55 -31.37 -14.27
N GLU A 546 10.61 -31.69 -13.52
CA GLU A 546 10.73 -32.92 -12.72
C GLU A 546 9.68 -32.95 -11.60
N MET A 547 9.29 -31.78 -11.08
CA MET A 547 8.23 -31.61 -10.09
C MET A 547 7.01 -30.92 -10.69
N LEU A 548 5.81 -31.35 -10.28
CA LEU A 548 4.52 -30.79 -10.65
C LEU A 548 4.06 -29.72 -9.64
N SER A 549 3.19 -28.81 -10.08
CA SER A 549 2.67 -27.73 -9.21
C SER A 549 1.91 -28.23 -7.99
N GLY A 550 1.28 -29.41 -8.07
CA GLY A 550 0.64 -30.03 -6.91
C GLY A 550 1.64 -30.49 -5.85
N GLU A 551 2.84 -30.93 -6.26
CA GLU A 551 3.87 -31.45 -5.36
C GLU A 551 4.53 -30.31 -4.57
N ILE A 552 4.94 -29.22 -5.24
CA ILE A 552 5.50 -28.04 -4.54
C ILE A 552 4.48 -27.41 -3.58
N LYS A 553 3.19 -27.37 -3.97
CA LYS A 553 2.12 -26.92 -3.09
C LYS A 553 2.00 -27.80 -1.83
N MET A 554 2.16 -29.11 -1.96
CA MET A 554 2.15 -30.01 -0.80
C MET A 554 3.37 -29.79 0.11
N ILE A 555 4.56 -29.56 -0.44
CA ILE A 555 5.74 -29.20 0.37
C ILE A 555 5.48 -27.91 1.17
N LEU A 556 4.86 -26.91 0.53
CA LEU A 556 4.49 -25.68 1.23
C LEU A 556 3.45 -25.94 2.33
N VAL A 557 2.45 -26.77 2.08
CA VAL A 557 1.44 -27.14 3.09
C VAL A 557 2.13 -27.78 4.30
N GLU A 558 3.05 -28.71 4.09
CA GLU A 558 3.78 -29.38 5.18
C GLU A 558 4.58 -28.39 6.04
N GLU A 559 5.34 -27.49 5.42
CA GLU A 559 6.11 -26.47 6.15
C GLU A 559 5.21 -25.47 6.91
N LEU A 560 4.12 -25.03 6.29
CA LEU A 560 3.16 -24.14 6.95
C LEU A 560 2.46 -24.82 8.12
N VAL A 561 2.04 -26.08 7.97
CA VAL A 561 1.38 -26.86 9.04
C VAL A 561 2.34 -27.09 10.21
N LYS A 562 3.60 -27.42 9.93
CA LYS A 562 4.63 -27.55 10.96
C LYS A 562 4.83 -26.24 11.72
N MET A 563 4.92 -25.13 11.00
CA MET A 563 5.08 -23.79 11.57
C MET A 563 3.86 -23.39 12.42
N THR A 564 2.64 -23.52 11.91
CA THR A 564 1.42 -23.13 12.65
C THR A 564 1.18 -24.03 13.86
N LYS A 565 1.38 -25.35 13.76
CA LYS A 565 1.30 -26.25 14.92
C LYS A 565 2.28 -25.87 16.02
N THR A 566 3.53 -25.56 15.67
CA THR A 566 4.54 -25.11 16.63
C THR A 566 4.12 -23.79 17.28
N HIS A 567 3.66 -22.82 16.49
CA HIS A 567 3.17 -21.53 16.99
C HIS A 567 1.97 -21.70 17.93
N GLN A 568 0.99 -22.53 17.56
CA GLN A 568 -0.20 -22.82 18.37
C GLN A 568 0.15 -23.47 19.71
N GLN A 569 1.10 -24.42 19.71
CA GLN A 569 1.63 -25.04 20.92
C GLN A 569 2.31 -24.02 21.84
N ASN A 570 3.17 -23.16 21.28
CA ASN A 570 3.83 -22.11 22.05
C ASN A 570 2.82 -21.11 22.62
N ARG A 571 1.83 -20.70 21.81
CA ARG A 571 0.77 -19.78 22.21
C ARG A 571 -0.09 -20.35 23.34
N ALA A 572 -0.39 -21.66 23.32
CA ALA A 572 -1.13 -22.33 24.37
C ALA A 572 -0.41 -22.28 25.74
N ASN A 573 0.92 -22.13 25.74
CA ASN A 573 1.72 -21.98 26.95
C ASN A 573 1.85 -20.53 27.46
N VAL A 574 1.26 -19.55 26.75
CA VAL A 574 1.29 -18.14 27.18
C VAL A 574 0.15 -17.89 28.17
N SER A 575 0.46 -18.02 29.46
CA SER A 575 -0.46 -17.66 30.54
C SER A 575 -0.56 -16.14 30.74
N ASP A 576 -1.55 -15.71 31.52
CA ASP A 576 -1.68 -14.30 31.91
C ASP A 576 -0.47 -13.82 32.72
N GLU A 577 0.19 -14.68 33.51
CA GLU A 577 1.43 -14.32 34.20
C GLU A 577 2.58 -14.09 33.21
N VAL A 578 2.71 -14.95 32.20
CA VAL A 578 3.72 -14.78 31.13
C VAL A 578 3.48 -13.46 30.41
N LEU A 579 2.23 -13.20 30.02
CA LEU A 579 1.86 -11.96 29.34
C LEU A 579 2.19 -10.72 30.19
N LYS A 580 1.79 -10.71 31.47
CA LYS A 580 2.12 -9.64 32.42
C LYS A 580 3.63 -9.46 32.57
N TYR A 581 4.42 -10.53 32.53
CA TYR A 581 5.88 -10.46 32.62
C TYR A 581 6.52 -9.76 31.42
N PHE A 582 6.08 -10.10 30.20
CA PHE A 582 6.53 -9.42 28.97
C PHE A 582 6.10 -7.94 28.92
N MET A 583 4.97 -7.61 29.53
CA MET A 583 4.41 -6.25 29.54
C MET A 583 4.82 -5.41 30.76
N ASN A 584 5.73 -5.90 31.60
CA ASN A 584 6.23 -5.16 32.76
C ASN A 584 7.59 -4.50 32.46
N PRO A 585 7.67 -3.16 32.36
CA PRO A 585 8.93 -2.45 32.10
C PRO A 585 9.83 -2.31 33.33
N ASP A 586 9.35 -2.62 34.54
CA ASP A 586 10.04 -2.38 35.82
C ASP A 586 10.76 -3.63 36.38
N ARG A 587 10.87 -4.68 35.57
CA ARG A 587 11.45 -5.95 35.96
C ARG A 587 12.95 -5.88 36.23
N GLU A 588 13.39 -6.73 37.17
CA GLU A 588 14.77 -6.77 37.64
C GLU A 588 15.78 -7.13 36.53
N SER A 589 15.33 -7.87 35.51
CA SER A 589 16.18 -8.29 34.40
C SER A 589 16.70 -7.13 33.56
N PHE A 590 15.89 -6.09 33.32
CA PHE A 590 16.36 -4.89 32.63
C PHE A 590 17.34 -4.08 33.48
N LYS A 591 17.12 -4.00 34.79
CA LYS A 591 18.05 -3.35 35.72
C LYS A 591 19.41 -4.07 35.73
N LYS A 592 19.38 -5.41 35.78
CA LYS A 592 20.58 -6.26 35.70
C LYS A 592 21.32 -6.05 34.38
N TYR A 593 20.61 -6.06 33.25
CA TYR A 593 21.19 -5.83 31.93
C TYR A 593 21.96 -4.51 31.88
N MET A 594 21.33 -3.41 32.33
CA MET A 594 22.00 -2.10 32.37
C MET A 594 23.18 -2.08 33.33
N SER A 595 23.10 -2.75 34.47
CA SER A 595 24.20 -2.78 35.45
C SER A 595 25.41 -3.60 34.99
N GLN A 596 25.23 -4.53 34.06
CA GLN A 596 26.34 -5.34 33.51
C GLN A 596 27.12 -4.62 32.41
N LEU A 597 26.60 -3.49 31.92
CA LEU A 597 27.10 -2.76 30.76
C LEU A 597 27.59 -1.34 31.08
N CYS A 598 27.35 -0.89 32.32
CA CYS A 598 27.94 0.30 32.94
C CYS A 598 29.10 -0.15 33.85
#